data_AF-A0A920N972-F1
#
_entry.id   AF-A0A920N972-F1
#
_cell.length_a   1.000
_cell.length_b   1.000
_cell.length_c   1.000
_cell.angle_alpha   90.00
_cell.angle_beta   90.00
_cell.angle_gamma   90.00
#
_symmetry.space_group_name_H-M   'P 1'
#
loop_
_entity.id
_entity.type
_entity.pdbx_description
1 polymer ?
#
loop_
_entity_poly.entity_id
_entity_poly.type
_entity_poly.pdbx_seq_one_letter_code
_entity_poly.pdbx_strand_id
1 'polypeptide(L)'
;MPNVSLKCFAHLIAALAVVLALLGTEGAAGELADTLAELDRSVDTADDYVTRVGVGHNAGSGVGYSEGFTTLEGLVPLIEDPERSLFFADLRMLLNNQATLGANLGLGHRVFDDDLGRTLGLFAWYDFRDTGNHQFHQLTLGFETLGEYLDFRSNVYIPNVSDRQKGLDNRFGAGHQLFVDRTEIAMTGMDMEVGGSLLALDRLRTRAFGGGYYFTSPESDGIWGWRARAEIGLTDNIDLSVSVQEDDLFGTTVNIGAIFRYLQPLRRPGPGPEYPPVRSFRRPGDPVAHRDVRQRLAEPVPRFRNIVVHTDETIALASAGGSAINMLHISPAGTGDGSFAVLTEPSPKHSPTRWPTAA
;
A
#
# COMPACT_ATOMS: atom_id res chain seq x y z
N MET A 1 20.37 -19.64 -25.89
CA MET A 1 20.11 -19.29 -24.47
C MET A 1 20.46 -17.82 -24.32
N PRO A 2 19.53 -16.93 -23.99
CA PRO A 2 19.85 -15.51 -23.90
C PRO A 2 20.76 -15.33 -22.68
N ASN A 3 21.94 -14.75 -22.90
CA ASN A 3 22.84 -14.29 -21.85
C ASN A 3 22.12 -13.19 -21.07
N VAL A 4 21.41 -13.56 -20.01
CA VAL A 4 21.02 -12.62 -18.96
C VAL A 4 22.33 -12.11 -18.36
N SER A 5 22.67 -10.86 -18.68
CA SER A 5 23.91 -10.21 -18.26
C SER A 5 24.09 -10.35 -16.75
N LEU A 6 25.32 -10.68 -16.31
CA LEU A 6 25.74 -10.76 -14.90
C LEU A 6 25.33 -9.50 -14.10
N LYS A 7 25.15 -8.36 -14.78
CA LYS A 7 24.66 -7.10 -14.22
C LYS A 7 23.21 -7.20 -13.72
N CYS A 8 22.29 -7.84 -14.44
CA CYS A 8 20.89 -8.00 -14.00
C CYS A 8 20.79 -8.78 -12.67
N PHE A 9 21.70 -9.73 -12.45
CA PHE A 9 21.75 -10.53 -11.23
C PHE A 9 22.20 -9.70 -10.02
N ALA A 10 23.16 -8.79 -10.20
CA ALA A 10 23.61 -7.87 -9.16
C ALA A 10 22.49 -6.90 -8.69
N HIS A 11 21.62 -6.47 -9.60
CA HIS A 11 20.50 -5.57 -9.27
C HIS A 11 19.41 -6.30 -8.46
N LEU A 12 19.14 -7.57 -8.78
CA LEU A 12 18.22 -8.42 -8.02
C LEU A 12 18.76 -8.73 -6.61
N ILE A 13 20.07 -8.95 -6.49
CA ILE A 13 20.75 -9.16 -5.20
C ILE A 13 20.71 -7.90 -4.34
N ALA A 14 20.97 -6.72 -4.91
CA ALA A 14 20.89 -5.45 -4.17
C ALA A 14 19.45 -5.15 -3.70
N ALA A 15 18.45 -5.38 -4.57
CA ALA A 15 17.03 -5.29 -4.23
C ALA A 15 16.65 -6.26 -3.09
N LEU A 16 17.11 -7.51 -3.17
CA LEU A 16 16.89 -8.53 -2.14
C LEU A 16 17.61 -8.17 -0.83
N ALA A 17 18.80 -7.57 -0.90
CA ALA A 17 19.60 -7.20 0.25
C ALA A 17 19.03 -5.96 0.97
N VAL A 18 18.42 -5.02 0.24
CA VAL A 18 17.61 -3.93 0.82
C VAL A 18 16.36 -4.50 1.50
N VAL A 19 15.66 -5.45 0.87
CA VAL A 19 14.53 -6.15 1.48
C VAL A 19 14.95 -6.90 2.75
N LEU A 20 16.09 -7.60 2.73
CA LEU A 20 16.64 -8.31 3.90
C LEU A 20 17.05 -7.35 5.03
N ALA A 21 17.64 -6.19 4.69
CA ALA A 21 17.96 -5.16 5.67
C ALA A 21 16.70 -4.52 6.29
N LEU A 22 15.65 -4.34 5.49
CA LEU A 22 14.33 -3.89 5.97
C LEU A 22 13.62 -4.94 6.83
N LEU A 23 14.00 -6.22 6.72
CA LEU A 23 13.52 -7.33 7.54
C LEU A 23 14.32 -7.53 8.84
N GLY A 24 15.21 -6.62 9.20
CA GLY A 24 15.82 -6.56 10.54
C GLY A 24 17.04 -7.46 10.76
N THR A 25 17.75 -7.90 9.72
CA THR A 25 19.05 -8.56 9.92
C THR A 25 20.12 -7.52 10.23
N GLU A 26 20.49 -7.40 11.50
CA GLU A 26 21.64 -6.60 11.94
C GLU A 26 22.93 -7.16 11.28
N GLY A 27 23.61 -6.33 10.49
CA GLY A 27 24.96 -6.65 10.01
C GLY A 27 25.34 -6.19 8.60
N ALA A 28 24.39 -5.81 7.74
CA ALA A 28 24.68 -5.62 6.31
C ALA A 28 24.77 -4.14 5.82
N ALA A 29 24.52 -3.14 6.68
CA ALA A 29 24.29 -1.75 6.21
C ALA A 29 25.49 -1.11 5.48
N GLY A 30 26.73 -1.38 5.89
CA GLY A 30 27.93 -0.84 5.25
C GLY A 30 28.25 -1.47 3.90
N GLU A 31 28.18 -2.80 3.83
CA GLU A 31 28.42 -3.58 2.60
C GLU A 31 27.30 -3.36 1.57
N LEU A 32 26.08 -3.12 2.04
CA LEU A 32 24.94 -2.67 1.24
C LEU A 32 25.14 -1.29 0.65
N ALA A 33 25.61 -0.31 1.42
CA ALA A 33 25.84 1.04 0.93
C ALA A 33 26.89 1.06 -0.19
N ASP A 34 27.96 0.28 -0.05
CA ASP A 34 28.99 0.15 -1.08
C ASP A 34 28.47 -0.58 -2.33
N THR A 35 27.71 -1.67 -2.16
CA THR A 35 27.08 -2.40 -3.29
C THR A 35 26.05 -1.54 -4.02
N LEU A 36 25.24 -0.76 -3.30
CA LEU A 36 24.26 0.16 -3.87
C LEU A 36 24.95 1.33 -4.59
N ALA A 37 26.04 1.85 -4.04
CA ALA A 37 26.83 2.90 -4.67
C ALA A 37 27.60 2.41 -5.92
N GLU A 38 27.98 1.13 -5.96
CA GLU A 38 28.57 0.50 -7.14
C GLU A 38 27.52 0.21 -8.22
N LEU A 39 26.29 -0.19 -7.82
CA LEU A 39 25.15 -0.36 -8.72
C LEU A 39 24.79 0.97 -9.41
N ASP A 40 24.71 2.05 -8.62
CA ASP A 40 24.38 3.42 -9.05
C ASP A 40 25.38 3.99 -10.07
N ARG A 41 26.68 3.72 -9.88
CA ARG A 41 27.75 4.18 -10.79
C ARG A 41 27.88 3.37 -12.08
N SER A 42 27.27 2.18 -12.18
CA SER A 42 27.61 1.20 -13.22
C SER A 42 26.81 1.29 -14.52
N VAL A 43 25.86 2.23 -14.62
CA VAL A 43 24.94 2.29 -15.76
C VAL A 43 24.88 3.71 -16.36
N ASP A 44 25.83 4.01 -17.24
CA ASP A 44 25.64 5.09 -18.22
C ASP A 44 24.52 4.65 -19.18
N THR A 45 23.32 5.19 -18.94
CA THR A 45 22.10 4.88 -19.69
C THR A 45 21.70 6.04 -20.60
N ALA A 46 22.62 6.96 -20.88
CA ALA A 46 22.24 8.26 -21.42
C ALA A 46 21.49 8.18 -22.76
N ASP A 47 21.88 7.18 -23.56
CA ASP A 47 21.34 6.91 -24.89
C ASP A 47 20.54 5.59 -24.96
N ASP A 48 20.22 4.99 -23.81
CA ASP A 48 19.45 3.75 -23.74
C ASP A 48 17.95 4.03 -23.56
N TYR A 49 17.11 3.16 -24.13
CA TYR A 49 15.75 3.00 -23.66
C TYR A 49 15.77 2.31 -22.29
N VAL A 50 15.25 2.99 -21.28
CA VAL A 50 15.25 2.53 -19.89
C VAL A 50 13.82 2.39 -19.37
N THR A 51 13.63 1.45 -18.45
CA THR A 51 12.44 1.33 -17.60
C THR A 51 12.85 1.55 -16.15
N ARG A 52 11.95 2.04 -15.30
CA ARG A 52 12.21 2.14 -13.87
C ARG A 52 11.65 0.93 -13.15
N VAL A 53 12.49 0.25 -12.39
CA VAL A 53 12.08 -0.85 -11.52
C VAL A 53 12.34 -0.45 -10.08
N GLY A 54 11.47 -0.86 -9.17
CA GLY A 54 11.64 -0.59 -7.76
C GLY A 54 11.18 -1.72 -6.86
N VAL A 55 11.80 -1.77 -5.68
CA VAL A 55 11.39 -2.61 -4.56
C VAL A 55 11.29 -1.75 -3.31
N GLY A 56 10.22 -1.89 -2.56
CA GLY A 56 10.06 -1.15 -1.32
C GLY A 56 9.26 -1.91 -0.28
N HIS A 57 9.31 -1.45 0.95
CA HIS A 57 8.52 -1.98 2.05
C HIS A 57 7.84 -0.85 2.78
N ASN A 58 6.57 -1.05 3.14
CA ASN A 58 5.80 -0.14 3.96
C ASN A 58 5.46 -0.86 5.26
N ALA A 59 5.95 -0.35 6.38
CA ALA A 59 5.67 -0.86 7.71
C ALA A 59 4.52 -0.07 8.36
N GLY A 60 3.76 -0.73 9.25
CA GLY A 60 2.61 -0.14 9.93
C GLY A 60 1.30 -0.35 9.17
N SER A 61 0.26 0.35 9.62
CA SER A 61 -1.11 0.23 9.09
C SER A 61 -1.47 1.41 8.18
N GLY A 62 -2.61 1.29 7.50
CA GLY A 62 -3.19 2.36 6.70
C GLY A 62 -4.67 2.09 6.42
N VAL A 63 -5.31 3.01 5.72
CA VAL A 63 -6.70 2.88 5.32
C VAL A 63 -6.89 1.59 4.51
N GLY A 64 -7.75 0.69 5.00
CA GLY A 64 -8.03 -0.60 4.39
C GLY A 64 -6.99 -1.70 4.64
N TYR A 65 -5.92 -1.50 5.41
CA TYR A 65 -4.97 -2.57 5.75
C TYR A 65 -4.32 -2.38 7.13
N SER A 66 -4.24 -3.45 7.91
CA SER A 66 -3.69 -3.42 9.28
C SER A 66 -2.20 -3.74 9.37
N GLU A 67 -1.60 -4.28 8.31
CA GLU A 67 -0.22 -4.75 8.31
C GLU A 67 0.60 -4.20 7.13
N GLY A 68 1.92 -4.21 7.31
CA GLY A 68 2.85 -3.78 6.29
C GLY A 68 2.83 -4.64 5.03
N PHE A 69 3.40 -4.11 3.96
CA PHE A 69 3.50 -4.80 2.68
C PHE A 69 4.76 -4.41 1.91
N THR A 70 5.30 -5.38 1.19
CA THR A 70 6.37 -5.20 0.23
C THR A 70 5.79 -4.89 -1.14
N THR A 71 6.34 -3.91 -1.84
CA THR A 71 5.98 -3.53 -3.21
C THR A 71 7.10 -3.86 -4.16
N LEU A 72 6.75 -4.47 -5.29
CA LEU A 72 7.56 -4.46 -6.51
C LEU A 72 6.87 -3.53 -7.52
N GLU A 73 7.60 -2.58 -8.10
CA GLU A 73 7.05 -1.64 -9.07
C GLU A 73 7.88 -1.60 -10.36
N GLY A 74 7.20 -1.35 -11.48
CA GLY A 74 7.80 -1.21 -12.80
C GLY A 74 7.08 -0.15 -13.62
N LEU A 75 7.78 0.92 -14.01
CA LEU A 75 7.26 1.98 -14.89
C LEU A 75 7.97 1.94 -16.24
N VAL A 76 7.18 1.69 -17.29
CA VAL A 76 7.64 1.54 -18.67
C VAL A 76 7.18 2.75 -19.51
N PRO A 77 8.10 3.59 -19.99
CA PRO A 77 7.81 4.66 -20.96
C PRO A 77 7.32 4.09 -22.29
N LEU A 78 6.09 4.34 -22.69
CA LEU A 78 5.57 3.81 -23.95
C LEU A 78 5.85 4.76 -25.12
N ILE A 79 5.57 6.05 -24.91
CA ILE A 79 5.80 7.12 -25.89
C ILE A 79 6.28 8.35 -25.11
N GLU A 80 7.35 8.96 -25.60
CA GLU A 80 7.89 10.18 -25.02
C GLU A 80 8.10 11.23 -26.11
N ASP A 81 7.59 12.43 -25.86
CA ASP A 81 8.07 13.64 -26.51
C ASP A 81 8.97 14.35 -25.49
N PRO A 82 10.31 14.36 -25.69
CA PRO A 82 11.25 14.87 -24.70
C PRO A 82 10.82 16.23 -24.16
N GLU A 83 10.87 16.39 -22.83
CA GLU A 83 10.53 17.63 -22.12
C GLU A 83 9.05 18.07 -22.20
N ARG A 84 8.22 17.41 -23.00
CA ARG A 84 6.82 17.79 -23.23
C ARG A 84 5.81 16.76 -22.76
N SER A 85 5.99 15.48 -23.06
CA SER A 85 4.98 14.49 -22.68
C SER A 85 5.54 13.09 -22.47
N LEU A 86 4.87 12.35 -21.60
CA LEU A 86 5.18 10.96 -21.31
C LEU A 86 3.88 10.16 -21.21
N PHE A 87 3.72 9.21 -22.11
CA PHE A 87 2.76 8.12 -22.00
C PHE A 87 3.47 6.88 -21.44
N PHE A 88 2.96 6.30 -20.37
CA PHE A 88 3.62 5.20 -19.67
C PHE A 88 2.65 4.14 -19.18
N ALA A 89 3.18 2.93 -18.98
CA ALA A 89 2.55 1.87 -18.21
C ALA A 89 3.23 1.74 -16.85
N ASP A 90 2.46 1.42 -15.82
CA ASP A 90 2.95 1.20 -14.45
C ASP A 90 2.35 -0.10 -13.91
N LEU A 91 3.19 -1.03 -13.48
CA LEU A 91 2.81 -2.30 -12.90
C LEU A 91 3.33 -2.37 -11.48
N ARG A 92 2.48 -2.75 -10.53
CA ARG A 92 2.87 -2.94 -9.14
C ARG A 92 2.32 -4.25 -8.60
N MET A 93 3.14 -4.93 -7.82
CA MET A 93 2.75 -6.10 -7.02
C MET A 93 2.94 -5.76 -5.55
N LEU A 94 1.96 -6.12 -4.73
CA LEU A 94 1.91 -5.87 -3.31
C LEU A 94 1.84 -7.22 -2.59
N LEU A 95 2.79 -7.50 -1.71
CA LEU A 95 2.77 -8.70 -0.88
C LEU A 95 2.68 -8.25 0.57
N ASN A 96 1.55 -8.50 1.23
CA ASN A 96 1.42 -8.17 2.64
C ASN A 96 2.19 -9.18 3.52
N ASN A 97 2.33 -8.84 4.79
CA ASN A 97 3.06 -9.68 5.76
C ASN A 97 2.36 -11.02 6.06
N GLN A 98 1.09 -11.18 5.71
CA GLN A 98 0.34 -12.45 5.79
C GLN A 98 0.33 -13.23 4.47
N ALA A 99 1.20 -12.86 3.52
CA ALA A 99 1.37 -13.52 2.23
C ALA A 99 0.14 -13.50 1.29
N THR A 100 -0.78 -12.56 1.46
CA THR A 100 -1.82 -12.25 0.46
C THR A 100 -1.29 -11.26 -0.57
N LEU A 101 -1.80 -11.39 -1.80
CA LEU A 101 -1.31 -10.68 -2.97
C LEU A 101 -2.26 -9.53 -3.35
N GLY A 102 -1.69 -8.38 -3.65
CA GLY A 102 -2.31 -7.31 -4.41
C GLY A 102 -1.54 -7.05 -5.71
N ALA A 103 -2.23 -6.54 -6.71
CA ALA A 103 -1.60 -6.12 -7.96
C ALA A 103 -2.29 -4.88 -8.50
N ASN A 104 -1.52 -4.05 -9.19
CA ASN A 104 -2.02 -2.84 -9.82
C ASN A 104 -1.44 -2.72 -11.23
N LEU A 105 -2.29 -2.55 -12.24
CA LEU A 105 -1.89 -2.31 -13.62
C LEU A 105 -2.44 -0.98 -14.09
N GLY A 106 -1.58 -0.05 -14.47
CA GLY A 106 -1.94 1.32 -14.79
C GLY A 106 -1.38 1.81 -16.11
N LEU A 107 -2.10 2.77 -16.68
CA LEU A 107 -1.65 3.61 -17.78
C LEU A 107 -1.75 5.07 -17.36
N GLY A 108 -0.80 5.87 -17.83
CA GLY A 108 -0.72 7.29 -17.50
C GLY A 108 -0.24 8.11 -18.67
N HIS A 109 -0.80 9.30 -18.81
CA HIS A 109 -0.30 10.31 -19.74
C HIS A 109 -0.06 11.61 -19.00
N ARG A 110 1.14 12.17 -19.17
CA ARG A 110 1.52 13.48 -18.64
C ARG A 110 1.95 14.40 -19.75
N VAL A 111 1.57 15.67 -19.63
CA VAL A 111 1.96 16.74 -20.54
C VAL A 111 2.45 17.92 -19.71
N PHE A 112 3.64 18.39 -20.01
CA PHE A 112 4.16 19.65 -19.54
C PHE A 112 3.62 20.78 -20.43
N ASP A 113 3.05 21.80 -19.78
CA ASP A 113 2.51 23.00 -20.41
C ASP A 113 3.42 24.19 -20.07
N ASP A 114 4.08 24.76 -21.08
CA ASP A 114 5.00 25.88 -20.93
C ASP A 114 4.30 27.17 -20.48
N ASP A 115 3.06 27.41 -20.92
CA ASP A 115 2.31 28.63 -20.60
C ASP A 115 1.86 28.64 -19.13
N LEU A 116 1.47 27.47 -18.62
CA LEU A 116 1.08 27.29 -17.22
C LEU A 116 2.29 27.05 -16.31
N GLY A 117 3.42 26.59 -16.84
CA GLY A 117 4.57 26.13 -16.05
C GLY A 117 4.23 24.92 -15.20
N ARG A 118 3.37 24.02 -15.70
CA ARG A 118 2.81 22.90 -14.94
C ARG A 118 2.79 21.61 -15.77
N THR A 119 2.97 20.48 -15.10
CA THR A 119 2.71 19.15 -15.68
C THR A 119 1.31 18.72 -15.31
N LEU A 120 0.47 18.43 -16.31
CA LEU A 120 -0.87 17.86 -16.15
C LEU A 120 -0.82 16.36 -16.42
N GLY A 121 -1.51 15.56 -15.61
CA GLY A 121 -1.52 14.12 -15.75
C GLY A 121 -2.92 13.52 -15.60
N LEU A 122 -3.17 12.47 -16.39
CA LEU A 122 -4.35 11.61 -16.27
C LEU A 122 -3.92 10.16 -16.18
N PHE A 123 -4.56 9.40 -15.29
CA PHE A 123 -4.22 8.01 -14.99
C PHE A 123 -5.46 7.14 -14.91
N ALA A 124 -5.31 5.89 -15.32
CA ALA A 124 -6.28 4.83 -15.09
C ALA A 124 -5.57 3.57 -14.60
N TRP A 125 -6.14 2.90 -13.61
CA TRP A 125 -5.59 1.71 -13.00
C TRP A 125 -6.63 0.64 -12.81
N TYR A 126 -6.24 -0.59 -13.08
CA TYR A 126 -6.93 -1.79 -12.64
C TYR A 126 -6.21 -2.35 -11.40
N ASP A 127 -6.93 -2.40 -10.29
CA ASP A 127 -6.44 -2.88 -9.02
C ASP A 127 -7.05 -4.25 -8.71
N PHE A 128 -6.23 -5.13 -8.14
CA PHE A 128 -6.59 -6.44 -7.63
C PHE A 128 -6.09 -6.57 -6.20
N ARG A 129 -6.91 -7.14 -5.32
CA ARG A 129 -6.52 -7.45 -3.94
C ARG A 129 -7.13 -8.76 -3.49
N ASP A 130 -6.28 -9.61 -2.93
CA ASP A 130 -6.67 -10.80 -2.17
C ASP A 130 -6.63 -10.47 -0.66
N THR A 131 -7.75 -10.66 0.04
CA THR A 131 -7.85 -10.47 1.50
C THR A 131 -7.46 -11.73 2.29
N GLY A 132 -7.21 -12.85 1.60
CA GLY A 132 -7.10 -14.18 2.17
C GLY A 132 -8.44 -14.92 2.22
N ASN A 133 -9.55 -14.19 2.15
CA ASN A 133 -10.90 -14.75 2.08
C ASN A 133 -11.49 -14.60 0.67
N HIS A 134 -11.39 -13.39 0.11
CA HIS A 134 -11.95 -13.05 -1.18
C HIS A 134 -11.02 -12.18 -2.01
N GLN A 135 -11.33 -12.16 -3.30
CA GLN A 135 -10.65 -11.36 -4.30
C GLN A 135 -11.55 -10.21 -4.72
N PHE A 136 -10.94 -9.02 -4.78
CA PHE A 136 -11.59 -7.78 -5.14
C PHE A 136 -10.88 -7.13 -6.32
N HIS A 137 -11.66 -6.53 -7.19
CA HIS A 137 -11.22 -5.75 -8.33
C HIS A 137 -11.73 -4.32 -8.25
N GLN A 138 -10.92 -3.35 -8.67
CA GLN A 138 -11.29 -1.94 -8.63
C GLN A 138 -10.68 -1.18 -9.82
N LEU A 139 -11.46 -0.25 -10.38
CA LEU A 139 -10.97 0.74 -11.32
C LEU A 139 -10.63 2.01 -10.54
N THR A 140 -9.44 2.57 -10.77
CA THR A 140 -9.03 3.86 -10.21
C THR A 140 -8.76 4.84 -11.33
N LEU A 141 -9.34 6.03 -11.25
CA LEU A 141 -9.08 7.14 -12.16
C LEU A 141 -8.41 8.27 -11.38
N GLY A 142 -7.35 8.85 -11.95
CA GLY A 142 -6.56 9.88 -11.29
C GLY A 142 -6.31 11.08 -12.19
N PHE A 143 -6.25 12.25 -11.58
CA PHE A 143 -5.81 13.49 -12.19
C PHE A 143 -4.74 14.13 -11.31
N GLU A 144 -3.72 14.73 -11.94
CA GLU A 144 -2.77 15.55 -11.23
C GLU A 144 -2.38 16.81 -11.99
N THR A 145 -1.97 17.81 -11.23
CA THR A 145 -1.29 18.99 -11.72
C THR A 145 -0.09 19.30 -10.83
N LEU A 146 1.10 19.19 -11.41
CA LEU A 146 2.38 19.34 -10.71
C LEU A 146 2.97 20.69 -11.08
N GLY A 147 3.36 21.47 -10.08
CA GLY A 147 3.97 22.78 -10.28
C GLY A 147 5.35 22.88 -9.65
N GLU A 148 5.93 24.07 -9.74
CA GLU A 148 7.21 24.37 -9.07
C GLU A 148 7.06 24.33 -7.53
N TYR A 149 5.98 24.91 -7.03
CA TYR A 149 5.75 25.09 -5.59
C TYR A 149 4.63 24.22 -5.04
N LEU A 150 3.59 23.99 -5.85
CA LEU A 150 2.35 23.37 -5.41
C LEU A 150 1.93 22.28 -6.39
N ASP A 151 1.72 21.10 -5.83
CA ASP A 151 1.10 19.95 -6.46
C ASP A 151 -0.34 19.82 -6.00
N PHE A 152 -1.19 19.38 -6.91
CA PHE A 152 -2.52 18.88 -6.59
C PHE A 152 -2.74 17.54 -7.27
N ARG A 153 -3.37 16.63 -6.54
CA ARG A 153 -3.72 15.29 -7.02
C ARG A 153 -5.11 14.93 -6.54
N SER A 154 -5.83 14.18 -7.36
CA SER A 154 -7.11 13.59 -6.98
C SER A 154 -7.28 12.23 -7.61
N ASN A 155 -7.87 11.31 -6.87
CA ASN A 155 -8.13 9.94 -7.31
C ASN A 155 -9.58 9.56 -6.97
N VAL A 156 -10.20 8.74 -7.82
CA VAL A 156 -11.52 8.14 -7.61
C VAL A 156 -11.38 6.62 -7.74
N TYR A 157 -11.94 5.90 -6.78
CA TYR A 157 -11.83 4.46 -6.58
C TYR A 157 -13.21 3.82 -6.76
N ILE A 158 -13.33 2.93 -7.74
CA ILE A 158 -14.60 2.32 -8.15
C ILE A 158 -14.47 0.79 -8.11
N PRO A 159 -14.87 0.13 -7.00
CA PRO A 159 -14.91 -1.32 -6.92
C PRO A 159 -15.85 -1.92 -7.96
N ASN A 160 -15.49 -3.11 -8.45
CA ASN A 160 -16.34 -3.84 -9.36
C ASN A 160 -17.61 -4.36 -8.65
N VAL A 161 -18.76 -4.21 -9.30
CA VAL A 161 -20.08 -4.44 -8.69
C VAL A 161 -20.29 -5.92 -8.35
N SER A 162 -19.68 -6.85 -9.09
CA SER A 162 -19.86 -8.30 -8.89
C SER A 162 -19.17 -8.86 -7.64
N ASP A 163 -18.18 -8.14 -7.14
CA ASP A 163 -17.29 -8.57 -6.06
C ASP A 163 -17.10 -7.52 -4.99
N ARG A 164 -17.73 -6.35 -5.08
CA ARG A 164 -17.69 -5.32 -4.03
C ARG A 164 -18.17 -5.78 -2.66
N GLN A 165 -18.91 -6.88 -2.57
CA GLN A 165 -19.48 -7.39 -1.33
C GLN A 165 -19.44 -8.92 -1.34
N LYS A 166 -18.84 -9.53 -0.32
CA LYS A 166 -18.68 -10.98 -0.21
C LYS A 166 -18.90 -11.44 1.24
N GLY A 167 -19.83 -12.36 1.44
CA GLY A 167 -20.12 -12.93 2.76
C GLY A 167 -18.95 -13.79 3.26
N LEU A 168 -18.65 -13.71 4.54
CA LEU A 168 -17.68 -14.52 5.25
C LEU A 168 -18.39 -15.57 6.09
N ASP A 169 -17.68 -16.66 6.37
CA ASP A 169 -18.12 -17.61 7.39
C ASP A 169 -18.17 -16.97 8.77
N ASN A 170 -19.14 -17.44 9.56
CA ASN A 170 -19.26 -17.09 10.98
C ASN A 170 -17.97 -17.44 11.72
N ARG A 171 -17.60 -16.61 12.70
CA ARG A 171 -16.40 -16.85 13.51
C ARG A 171 -16.69 -16.74 14.99
N PHE A 172 -15.89 -17.43 15.79
CA PHE A 172 -15.88 -17.27 17.23
C PHE A 172 -14.79 -16.28 17.63
N GLY A 173 -15.16 -15.27 18.43
CA GLY A 173 -14.21 -14.34 19.03
C GLY A 173 -13.51 -14.92 20.26
N ALA A 174 -12.41 -14.30 20.68
CA ALA A 174 -11.67 -14.66 21.89
C ALA A 174 -12.54 -14.61 23.17
N GLY A 175 -13.63 -13.84 23.16
CA GLY A 175 -14.61 -13.75 24.25
C GLY A 175 -15.73 -14.80 24.20
N HIS A 176 -15.59 -15.89 23.43
CA HIS A 176 -16.65 -16.89 23.16
C HIS A 176 -17.86 -16.35 22.40
N GLN A 177 -17.78 -15.14 21.86
CA GLN A 177 -18.86 -14.51 21.10
C GLN A 177 -18.93 -15.11 19.71
N LEU A 178 -20.15 -15.41 19.24
CA LEU A 178 -20.38 -15.79 17.85
C LEU A 178 -20.62 -14.54 17.00
N PHE A 179 -19.78 -14.33 15.99
CA PHE A 179 -19.96 -13.31 14.97
C PHE A 179 -20.66 -13.93 13.76
N VAL A 180 -21.79 -13.31 13.36
CA VAL A 180 -22.66 -13.70 12.25
C VAL A 180 -22.79 -12.56 11.25
N ASP A 181 -23.43 -12.85 10.12
CA ASP A 181 -23.72 -11.89 9.03
C ASP A 181 -22.48 -11.12 8.58
N ARG A 182 -21.34 -11.82 8.61
CA ARG A 182 -20.03 -11.23 8.35
C ARG A 182 -19.86 -10.99 6.86
N THR A 183 -19.41 -9.82 6.46
CA THR A 183 -19.28 -9.46 5.05
C THR A 183 -18.05 -8.59 4.82
N GLU A 184 -17.24 -8.91 3.82
CA GLU A 184 -16.18 -8.04 3.30
C GLU A 184 -16.74 -7.14 2.20
N ILE A 185 -16.50 -5.84 2.33
CA ILE A 185 -17.04 -4.82 1.45
C ILE A 185 -15.89 -3.95 0.92
N ALA A 186 -15.68 -3.97 -0.40
CA ALA A 186 -14.79 -3.02 -1.06
C ALA A 186 -15.51 -1.68 -1.24
N MET A 187 -14.87 -0.61 -0.77
CA MET A 187 -15.47 0.71 -0.66
C MET A 187 -15.22 1.56 -1.90
N THR A 188 -16.26 2.28 -2.34
CA THR A 188 -16.11 3.33 -3.36
C THR A 188 -15.59 4.58 -2.67
N GLY A 189 -14.66 5.31 -3.28
CA GLY A 189 -14.16 6.51 -2.64
C GLY A 189 -13.44 7.48 -3.55
N MET A 190 -12.99 8.56 -2.94
CA MET A 190 -12.14 9.56 -3.59
C MET A 190 -11.14 10.12 -2.61
N ASP A 191 -9.98 10.55 -3.11
CA ASP A 191 -9.04 11.36 -2.35
C ASP A 191 -8.62 12.60 -3.13
N MET A 192 -8.17 13.59 -2.36
CA MET A 192 -7.53 14.80 -2.84
C MET A 192 -6.33 15.10 -1.97
N GLU A 193 -5.21 15.44 -2.59
CA GLU A 193 -3.96 15.73 -1.89
C GLU A 193 -3.29 16.95 -2.52
N VAL A 194 -2.83 17.86 -1.66
CA VAL A 194 -2.04 19.02 -2.02
C VAL A 194 -0.69 18.91 -1.36
N GLY A 195 0.39 19.28 -2.04
CA GLY A 195 1.70 19.29 -1.41
C GLY A 195 2.74 20.07 -2.16
N GLY A 196 3.93 20.11 -1.60
CA GLY A 196 5.04 20.88 -2.13
C GLY A 196 6.35 20.56 -1.42
N SER A 197 7.39 21.26 -1.80
CA SER A 197 8.72 21.13 -1.18
C SER A 197 8.70 21.69 0.24
N LEU A 198 9.11 20.89 1.23
CA LEU A 198 9.03 21.27 2.65
C LEU A 198 10.22 22.16 3.07
N LEU A 199 11.45 21.73 2.77
CA LEU A 199 12.70 22.41 3.09
C LEU A 199 13.69 22.23 1.94
N ALA A 200 14.28 23.33 1.48
CA ALA A 200 15.40 23.29 0.54
C ALA A 200 16.68 22.96 1.32
N LEU A 201 16.92 21.68 1.56
CA LEU A 201 18.21 21.19 2.02
C LEU A 201 19.03 20.85 0.78
N ASP A 202 20.20 21.45 0.61
CA ASP A 202 21.04 21.43 -0.61
C ASP A 202 21.36 20.04 -1.20
N ARG A 203 21.03 18.95 -0.49
CA ARG A 203 21.31 17.56 -0.89
C ARG A 203 20.14 16.60 -0.77
N LEU A 204 18.98 17.02 -0.25
CA LEU A 204 17.84 16.13 0.00
C LEU A 204 16.59 16.65 -0.67
N ARG A 205 15.89 15.79 -1.40
CA ARG A 205 14.56 16.11 -1.92
C ARG A 205 13.54 15.88 -0.81
N THR A 206 13.06 16.95 -0.20
CA THR A 206 12.00 16.85 0.83
C THR A 206 10.68 17.36 0.30
N ARG A 207 9.61 16.60 0.53
CA ARG A 207 8.25 17.00 0.18
C ARG A 207 7.28 16.68 1.30
N ALA A 208 6.24 17.49 1.40
CA ALA A 208 5.13 17.25 2.30
C ALA A 208 3.82 17.43 1.57
N PHE A 209 2.85 16.63 1.99
CA PHE A 209 1.54 16.52 1.39
C PHE A 209 0.48 16.46 2.49
N GLY A 210 -0.64 17.11 2.25
CA GLY A 210 -1.82 17.10 3.10
C GLY A 210 -3.07 16.98 2.25
N GLY A 211 -4.02 16.17 2.71
CA GLY A 211 -5.19 15.84 1.93
C GLY A 211 -6.32 15.25 2.75
N GLY A 212 -7.44 15.04 2.07
CA GLY A 212 -8.63 14.39 2.61
C GLY A 212 -9.10 13.29 1.69
N TYR A 213 -9.84 12.34 2.25
CA TYR A 213 -10.48 11.27 1.51
C TYR A 213 -11.88 11.00 2.03
N TYR A 214 -12.69 10.40 1.18
CA TYR A 214 -14.04 9.97 1.48
C TYR A 214 -14.26 8.56 0.91
N PHE A 215 -14.75 7.65 1.73
CA PHE A 215 -15.12 6.29 1.32
C PHE A 215 -16.55 5.98 1.74
N THR A 216 -17.28 5.23 0.92
CA THR A 216 -18.65 4.81 1.19
C THR A 216 -18.90 3.40 0.70
N SER A 217 -19.85 2.72 1.31
CA SER A 217 -20.35 1.44 0.87
C SER A 217 -21.88 1.39 0.96
N PRO A 218 -22.56 0.43 0.31
CA PRO A 218 -24.02 0.33 0.39
C PRO A 218 -24.57 0.05 1.79
N GLU A 219 -23.76 -0.52 2.69
CA GLU A 219 -24.17 -0.99 4.02
C GLU A 219 -23.58 -0.15 5.17
N SER A 220 -22.71 0.81 4.87
CA SER A 220 -22.05 1.66 5.86
C SER A 220 -22.16 3.13 5.50
N ASP A 221 -22.31 3.97 6.53
CA ASP A 221 -22.26 5.42 6.38
C ASP A 221 -20.91 5.84 5.77
N GLY A 222 -20.94 6.93 4.99
CA GLY A 222 -19.73 7.44 4.37
C GLY A 222 -18.73 7.94 5.41
N ILE A 223 -17.47 7.55 5.25
CA ILE A 223 -16.37 7.86 6.15
C ILE A 223 -15.51 8.95 5.54
N TRP A 224 -15.27 10.00 6.32
CA TRP A 224 -14.33 11.06 6.00
C TRP A 224 -13.04 10.85 6.77
N GLY A 225 -11.92 11.12 6.13
CA GLY A 225 -10.63 11.09 6.79
C GLY A 225 -9.65 12.09 6.20
N TRP A 226 -8.56 12.30 6.93
CA TRP A 226 -7.46 13.14 6.49
C TRP A 226 -6.16 12.34 6.41
N ARG A 227 -5.24 12.82 5.57
CA ARG A 227 -3.91 12.25 5.41
C ARG A 227 -2.86 13.34 5.38
N ALA A 228 -1.80 13.17 6.17
CA ALA A 228 -0.56 13.92 6.03
C ALA A 228 0.59 12.97 5.69
N ARG A 229 1.46 13.38 4.79
CA ARG A 229 2.57 12.55 4.31
C ARG A 229 3.82 13.41 4.08
N ALA A 230 4.97 12.90 4.47
CA ALA A 230 6.26 13.50 4.16
C ALA A 230 7.14 12.48 3.44
N GLU A 231 7.95 12.96 2.50
CA GLU A 231 8.90 12.16 1.73
C GLU A 231 10.28 12.81 1.76
N ILE A 232 11.31 11.98 1.84
CA ILE A 232 12.71 12.37 1.77
C ILE A 232 13.41 11.43 0.79
N GLY A 233 13.88 11.99 -0.33
CA GLY A 233 14.82 11.30 -1.22
C GLY A 233 16.25 11.45 -0.67
N LEU A 234 16.84 10.35 -0.23
CA LEU A 234 18.21 10.31 0.29
C LEU A 234 19.24 10.32 -0.85
N THR A 235 18.94 9.62 -1.93
CA THR A 235 19.69 9.56 -3.19
C THR A 235 18.69 9.56 -4.36
N ASP A 236 19.16 9.49 -5.61
CA ASP A 236 18.26 9.38 -6.76
C ASP A 236 17.49 8.05 -6.80
N ASN A 237 17.94 7.06 -6.02
CA ASN A 237 17.42 5.70 -6.01
C ASN A 237 16.66 5.36 -4.73
N ILE A 238 16.87 6.08 -3.62
CA ILE A 238 16.28 5.76 -2.33
C ILE A 238 15.34 6.86 -1.89
N ASP A 239 14.07 6.49 -1.70
CA ASP A 239 13.03 7.34 -1.14
C ASP A 239 12.53 6.77 0.18
N LEU A 240 12.48 7.62 1.21
CA LEU A 240 11.82 7.36 2.48
C LEU A 240 10.53 8.16 2.56
N SER A 241 9.53 7.60 3.22
CA SER A 241 8.23 8.23 3.40
C SER A 241 7.65 7.90 4.77
N VAL A 242 6.90 8.86 5.31
CA VAL A 242 6.07 8.67 6.51
C VAL A 242 4.70 9.26 6.23
N SER A 243 3.64 8.57 6.63
CA SER A 243 2.28 9.09 6.55
C SER A 243 1.49 8.78 7.81
N VAL A 244 0.61 9.71 8.15
CA VAL A 244 -0.34 9.61 9.26
C VAL A 244 -1.72 9.91 8.72
N GLN A 245 -2.68 9.09 9.10
CA GLN A 245 -4.07 9.19 8.65
C GLN A 245 -5.00 8.95 9.85
N GLU A 246 -6.17 9.59 9.81
CA GLU A 246 -7.24 9.37 10.77
C GLU A 246 -8.57 9.33 10.03
N ASP A 247 -9.42 8.38 10.41
CA ASP A 247 -10.82 8.33 10.05
C ASP A 247 -11.61 7.51 11.10
N ASP A 248 -12.93 7.64 11.07
CA ASP A 248 -13.81 7.02 12.07
C ASP A 248 -13.90 5.49 11.97
N LEU A 249 -13.45 4.88 10.86
CA LEU A 249 -13.53 3.44 10.61
C LEU A 249 -12.23 2.71 10.95
N PHE A 250 -11.09 3.22 10.47
CA PHE A 250 -9.77 2.62 10.64
C PHE A 250 -8.98 3.26 11.79
N GLY A 251 -9.42 4.40 12.33
CA GLY A 251 -8.75 5.14 13.39
C GLY A 251 -7.42 5.74 12.96
N THR A 252 -6.54 6.01 13.94
CA THR A 252 -5.19 6.52 13.66
C THR A 252 -4.32 5.43 13.05
N THR A 253 -3.87 5.64 11.82
CA THR A 253 -2.92 4.76 11.14
C THR A 253 -1.62 5.51 10.82
N VAL A 254 -0.51 4.82 11.02
CA VAL A 254 0.84 5.34 10.76
C VAL A 254 1.56 4.35 9.87
N ASN A 255 2.12 4.87 8.79
CA ASN A 255 2.85 4.10 7.81
C ASN A 255 4.23 4.71 7.54
N ILE A 256 5.25 3.86 7.51
CA ILE A 256 6.62 4.24 7.19
C ILE A 256 7.07 3.40 6.00
N GLY A 257 7.42 4.05 4.90
CA GLY A 257 7.80 3.41 3.66
C GLY A 257 9.25 3.71 3.27
N ALA A 258 9.95 2.71 2.76
CA ALA A 258 11.23 2.86 2.07
C ALA A 258 11.17 2.18 0.71
N ILE A 259 11.67 2.83 -0.34
CA ILE A 259 11.70 2.25 -1.68
C ILE A 259 13.01 2.55 -2.38
N PHE A 260 13.58 1.50 -2.96
CA PHE A 260 14.74 1.55 -3.84
C PHE A 260 14.28 1.44 -5.29
N ARG A 261 14.73 2.36 -6.15
CA ARG A 261 14.40 2.44 -7.58
C ARG A 261 15.66 2.50 -8.40
N TYR A 262 15.70 1.80 -9.51
CA TYR A 262 16.81 1.86 -10.46
C TYR A 262 16.30 1.88 -11.89
N LEU A 263 17.11 2.42 -12.79
CA LEU A 263 16.84 2.42 -14.22
C LEU A 263 17.44 1.16 -14.85
N GLN A 264 16.57 0.32 -15.40
CA GLN A 264 16.95 -0.88 -16.12
C GLN A 264 17.01 -0.56 -17.62
N PRO A 265 18.18 -0.57 -18.26
CA PRO A 265 18.27 -0.47 -19.71
C PRO A 265 17.70 -1.73 -20.34
N LEU A 266 16.86 -1.55 -21.35
CA LEU A 266 16.34 -2.65 -22.16
C LEU A 266 17.01 -2.63 -23.52
N ARG A 267 17.76 -3.70 -23.79
CA ARG A 267 18.43 -3.89 -25.08
C ARG A 267 17.54 -4.72 -25.98
N ARG A 268 17.51 -4.34 -27.26
CA ARG A 268 16.78 -5.07 -28.29
C ARG A 268 17.29 -6.54 -28.39
N PRO A 269 16.39 -7.53 -28.54
CA PRO A 269 16.80 -8.93 -28.70
C PRO A 269 17.34 -9.31 -30.09
N GLY A 270 17.19 -8.46 -31.12
CA GLY A 270 17.52 -8.82 -32.51
C GLY A 270 17.66 -7.61 -33.45
N PRO A 271 17.87 -7.86 -34.76
CA PRO A 271 18.04 -6.82 -35.76
C PRO A 271 16.70 -6.11 -36.05
N GLY A 272 16.61 -4.85 -35.66
CA GLY A 272 15.44 -3.97 -35.86
C GLY A 272 15.81 -2.53 -35.49
N PRO A 273 14.92 -1.55 -35.70
CA PRO A 273 15.16 -0.16 -35.30
C PRO A 273 15.57 -0.07 -33.82
N GLU A 274 16.46 0.86 -33.48
CA GLU A 274 16.81 1.11 -32.07
C GLU A 274 15.62 1.71 -31.33
N TYR A 275 15.46 1.33 -30.06
CA TYR A 275 14.49 1.98 -29.21
C TYR A 275 14.98 3.41 -28.92
N PRO A 276 14.08 4.42 -28.96
CA PRO A 276 14.48 5.78 -28.67
C PRO A 276 14.94 5.91 -27.21
N PRO A 277 15.94 6.75 -26.92
CA PRO A 277 16.41 6.97 -25.56
C PRO A 277 15.33 7.66 -24.73
N VAL A 278 15.19 7.24 -23.47
CA VAL A 278 14.24 7.87 -22.53
C VAL A 278 14.92 8.99 -21.74
N ARG A 279 14.33 10.19 -21.75
CA ARG A 279 14.93 11.40 -21.14
C ARG A 279 14.18 11.94 -19.92
N SER A 280 12.94 11.53 -19.70
CA SER A 280 12.08 11.94 -18.59
C SER A 280 12.47 11.35 -17.24
N PHE A 281 13.25 10.27 -17.22
CA PHE A 281 13.81 9.75 -15.98
C PHE A 281 15.04 10.53 -15.55
N ARG A 282 15.05 10.90 -14.27
CA ARG A 282 16.24 11.41 -13.61
C ARG A 282 17.32 10.34 -13.53
N ARG A 283 18.58 10.74 -13.76
CA ARG A 283 19.77 9.91 -13.73
C ARG A 283 20.70 10.32 -12.59
N PRO A 284 21.56 9.40 -12.12
CA PRO A 284 22.53 9.70 -11.08
C PRO A 284 23.45 10.85 -11.49
N GLY A 285 23.53 11.89 -10.66
CA GLY A 285 24.34 13.07 -10.91
C GLY A 285 23.62 14.18 -11.68
N ASP A 286 22.38 13.97 -12.14
CA ASP A 286 21.54 15.07 -12.57
C ASP A 286 21.36 16.05 -11.40
N PRO A 287 21.35 17.38 -11.65
CA PRO A 287 21.04 18.34 -10.61
C PRO A 287 19.69 17.98 -9.97
N VAL A 288 19.64 17.98 -8.64
CA VAL A 288 18.37 17.85 -7.93
C VAL A 288 17.61 19.17 -8.12
N ALA A 289 17.01 19.35 -9.29
CA ALA A 289 16.16 20.48 -9.58
C ALA A 289 14.86 20.25 -8.81
N HIS A 290 14.80 20.75 -7.57
CA HIS A 290 13.62 20.66 -6.70
C HIS A 290 12.36 21.28 -7.32
N ARG A 291 12.56 22.09 -8.36
CA ARG A 291 11.63 23.05 -8.95
C ARG A 291 11.43 22.87 -10.45
N ASP A 292 12.26 22.07 -11.12
CA ASP A 292 12.09 21.87 -12.55
C ASP A 292 10.94 20.89 -12.78
N VAL A 293 9.82 21.45 -13.22
CA VAL A 293 8.57 20.73 -13.44
C VAL A 293 8.67 19.76 -14.62
N ARG A 294 9.56 20.01 -15.58
CA ARG A 294 9.75 19.15 -16.77
C ARG A 294 10.34 17.80 -16.39
N GLN A 295 11.27 17.78 -15.43
CA GLN A 295 11.87 16.55 -14.91
C GLN A 295 10.90 15.70 -14.07
N ARG A 296 9.66 16.17 -13.88
CA ARG A 296 8.65 15.48 -13.07
C ARG A 296 7.73 14.58 -13.88
N LEU A 297 7.90 14.52 -15.20
CA LEU A 297 7.13 13.67 -16.11
C LEU A 297 7.14 12.20 -15.71
N ALA A 298 8.24 11.70 -15.14
CA ALA A 298 8.36 10.30 -14.72
C ALA A 298 8.15 10.06 -13.22
N GLU A 299 7.68 11.03 -12.42
CA GLU A 299 7.46 10.83 -10.98
C GLU A 299 6.43 9.70 -10.70
N PRO A 300 6.60 8.88 -9.65
CA PRO A 300 5.58 7.91 -9.28
C PRO A 300 4.22 8.58 -8.99
N VAL A 301 3.12 7.94 -9.38
CA VAL A 301 1.76 8.43 -9.05
C VAL A 301 1.41 8.00 -7.62
N PRO A 302 1.19 8.93 -6.67
CA PRO A 302 0.72 8.62 -5.33
C PRO A 302 -0.80 8.45 -5.31
N ARG A 303 -1.26 7.40 -4.62
CA ARG A 303 -2.67 7.00 -4.45
C ARG A 303 -2.77 5.93 -3.37
N PHE A 304 -3.98 5.56 -2.96
CA PHE A 304 -4.23 4.30 -2.26
C PHE A 304 -3.97 3.13 -3.21
N ARG A 305 -2.96 2.31 -2.89
CA ARG A 305 -2.54 1.16 -3.70
C ARG A 305 -3.34 -0.10 -3.39
N ASN A 306 -3.74 -0.23 -2.12
CA ASN A 306 -4.63 -1.28 -1.66
C ASN A 306 -6.09 -0.85 -1.86
N ILE A 307 -6.92 -1.76 -2.37
CA ILE A 307 -8.38 -1.59 -2.41
C ILE A 307 -8.87 -1.45 -0.97
N VAL A 308 -9.59 -0.39 -0.62
CA VAL A 308 -10.09 -0.20 0.74
C VAL A 308 -11.22 -1.19 0.99
N VAL A 309 -10.96 -2.17 1.86
CA VAL A 309 -11.93 -3.21 2.24
C VAL A 309 -12.23 -3.06 3.73
N HIS A 310 -13.51 -3.10 4.05
CA HIS A 310 -14.03 -3.14 5.42
C HIS A 310 -14.73 -4.48 5.66
N THR A 311 -14.61 -5.01 6.88
CA THR A 311 -15.38 -6.18 7.31
C THR A 311 -16.46 -5.72 8.27
N ASP A 312 -17.72 -5.86 7.85
CA ASP A 312 -18.87 -5.69 8.73
C ASP A 312 -19.20 -7.05 9.38
N GLU A 313 -19.54 -7.04 10.67
CA GLU A 313 -19.89 -8.24 11.42
C GLU A 313 -20.81 -7.94 12.61
N THR A 314 -21.81 -8.79 12.83
CA THR A 314 -22.76 -8.66 13.94
C THR A 314 -22.51 -9.71 15.00
N ILE A 315 -22.56 -9.33 16.28
CA ILE A 315 -22.52 -10.29 17.39
C ILE A 315 -23.90 -10.96 17.50
N ALA A 316 -23.94 -12.30 17.45
CA ALA A 316 -25.16 -13.05 17.66
C ALA A 316 -25.71 -12.78 19.07
N LEU A 317 -26.98 -12.37 19.15
CA LEU A 317 -27.68 -12.09 20.40
C LEU A 317 -28.70 -13.19 20.70
N ALA A 318 -28.90 -13.53 21.97
CA ALA A 318 -29.85 -14.58 22.38
C ALA A 318 -31.31 -14.23 22.04
N SER A 319 -31.61 -12.95 21.84
CA SER A 319 -32.86 -12.39 21.33
C SER A 319 -32.62 -10.97 20.81
N ALA A 320 -33.57 -10.36 20.08
CA ALA A 320 -33.44 -8.99 19.58
C ALA A 320 -33.23 -7.99 20.75
N GLY A 321 -32.02 -7.43 20.86
CA GLY A 321 -31.60 -6.55 21.96
C GLY A 321 -31.15 -7.25 23.24
N GLY A 322 -31.03 -8.59 23.22
CA GLY A 322 -30.57 -9.39 24.36
C GLY A 322 -29.04 -9.47 24.48
N SER A 323 -28.55 -10.14 25.51
CA SER A 323 -27.11 -10.38 25.71
C SER A 323 -26.50 -11.17 24.55
N ALA A 324 -25.22 -10.90 24.27
CA ALA A 324 -24.43 -11.68 23.33
C ALA A 324 -24.46 -13.18 23.68
N ILE A 325 -24.60 -14.02 22.65
CA ILE A 325 -24.49 -15.48 22.81
C ILE A 325 -23.01 -15.82 22.97
N ASN A 326 -22.65 -16.28 24.17
CA ASN A 326 -21.34 -16.85 24.42
C ASN A 326 -21.42 -18.37 24.20
N MET A 327 -20.69 -18.87 23.20
CA MET A 327 -20.59 -20.28 22.85
C MET A 327 -19.20 -20.82 23.17
N LEU A 328 -19.15 -21.93 23.89
CA LEU A 328 -17.92 -22.70 24.02
C LEU A 328 -17.72 -23.50 22.71
N HIS A 329 -16.67 -23.17 21.96
CA HIS A 329 -16.32 -23.86 20.72
C HIS A 329 -14.96 -24.55 20.88
N ILE A 330 -14.88 -25.84 20.54
CA ILE A 330 -13.65 -26.62 20.56
C ILE A 330 -13.11 -26.69 19.12
N SER A 331 -12.01 -25.99 18.86
CA SER A 331 -11.32 -26.04 17.56
C SER A 331 -10.50 -27.33 17.45
N PRO A 332 -10.64 -28.13 16.37
CA PRO A 332 -9.88 -29.37 16.18
C PRO A 332 -8.36 -29.21 16.08
N ALA A 333 -7.87 -27.98 15.85
CA ALA A 333 -6.45 -27.68 15.60
C ALA A 333 -5.77 -26.83 16.71
N GLY A 334 -6.47 -26.53 17.82
CA GLY A 334 -5.93 -25.70 18.90
C GLY A 334 -5.15 -26.49 19.96
N THR A 335 -4.05 -25.93 20.47
CA THR A 335 -3.30 -26.43 21.64
C THR A 335 -3.82 -25.86 22.98
N GLY A 336 -5.06 -25.34 23.01
CA GLY A 336 -5.75 -24.87 24.21
C GLY A 336 -6.68 -25.95 24.78
N ASP A 337 -6.69 -26.11 26.10
CA ASP A 337 -7.15 -27.28 26.85
C ASP A 337 -8.67 -27.42 27.05
N GLY A 338 -9.50 -26.55 26.44
CA GLY A 338 -10.95 -26.72 26.40
C GLY A 338 -11.63 -26.94 27.76
N SER A 339 -11.06 -26.45 28.86
CA SER A 339 -11.51 -26.78 30.22
C SER A 339 -12.00 -25.57 31.04
N PHE A 340 -12.93 -25.86 31.96
CA PHE A 340 -13.92 -24.98 32.57
C PHE A 340 -13.81 -24.97 34.11
N ALA A 341 -14.36 -23.94 34.76
CA ALA A 341 -14.85 -24.06 36.14
C ALA A 341 -16.33 -23.67 36.20
N VAL A 342 -17.21 -24.68 36.20
CA VAL A 342 -18.60 -24.53 36.61
C VAL A 342 -18.60 -24.34 38.13
N LEU A 343 -18.92 -23.15 38.62
CA LEU A 343 -19.33 -22.99 40.02
C LEU A 343 -20.77 -23.49 40.14
N THR A 344 -20.93 -24.80 40.35
CA THR A 344 -22.13 -25.32 40.98
C THR A 344 -22.07 -24.90 42.45
N GLU A 345 -22.86 -23.89 42.83
CA GLU A 345 -23.14 -23.69 44.25
C GLU A 345 -23.79 -24.97 44.79
N PRO A 346 -23.29 -25.55 45.89
CA PRO A 346 -23.91 -26.71 46.48
C PRO A 346 -25.26 -26.30 47.06
N SER A 347 -26.32 -26.95 46.57
CA SER A 347 -27.64 -26.99 47.17
C SER A 347 -27.58 -27.02 48.70
N PRO A 348 -28.30 -26.13 49.42
CA PRO A 348 -28.29 -26.14 50.87
C PRO A 348 -28.91 -27.45 51.35
N LYS A 349 -28.09 -28.28 52.01
CA LYS A 349 -28.58 -29.45 52.74
C LYS A 349 -29.58 -28.99 53.80
N HIS A 350 -30.85 -29.25 53.57
CA HIS A 350 -31.86 -29.31 54.61
C HIS A 350 -31.42 -30.35 55.65
N SER A 351 -31.10 -29.90 56.86
CA SER A 351 -31.10 -30.75 58.06
C SER A 351 -32.32 -30.36 58.92
N PRO A 352 -33.17 -31.33 59.32
CA PRO A 352 -34.39 -31.06 60.06
C PRO A 352 -34.04 -30.89 61.54
N THR A 353 -34.09 -29.66 62.05
CA THR A 353 -34.03 -29.44 63.50
C THR A 353 -35.41 -29.71 64.09
N ARG A 354 -35.51 -30.84 64.82
CA ARG A 354 -36.66 -31.22 65.65
C ARG A 354 -36.95 -30.12 66.68
N TRP A 355 -38.22 -29.75 66.78
CA TRP A 355 -38.79 -29.11 67.96
C TRP A 355 -38.89 -30.13 69.10
N PRO A 356 -38.59 -29.76 70.36
CA PRO A 356 -39.19 -30.40 71.51
C PRO A 356 -40.36 -29.55 72.01
N THR A 357 -41.52 -30.18 72.10
CA THR A 357 -42.72 -29.74 72.82
C THR A 357 -42.59 -29.90 74.34
N ALA A 358 -43.35 -29.04 75.04
CA ALA A 358 -43.75 -29.06 76.47
C ALA A 358 -42.66 -28.65 77.48
N ALA A 359 -42.93 -27.81 78.50
CA ALA A 359 -44.16 -27.58 79.25
C ALA A 359 -44.31 -26.13 79.71
#